data_AF-A0A0P6X052-F1
#
_entry.id   AF-A0A0P6X052-F1
#
_cell.length_a   1.000
_cell.length_b   1.000
_cell.length_c   1.000
_cell.angle_alpha   90.00
_cell.angle_beta   90.00
_cell.angle_gamma   90.00
#
_symmetry.space_group_name_H-M   'P 1'
#
loop_
_entity.id
_entity.type
_entity.pdbx_description
1 polymer ?
#
loop_
_entity_poly.entity_id
_entity_poly.type
_entity_poly.pdbx_seq_one_letter_code
_entity_poly.pdbx_strand_id
1 'polypeptide(L)'
;MPDAETPRPSLPSLLRREVADVFAGRESDRPWELPFAIALASGMPVLVGALIGEIGFGALASIGAMTIVYLPRTRLDLRMVAVMSAACAMMACYAFGQIGHVVPAARVPLIAAVALLVTMACRYYRVGPPGPLFFVMTAAIGAYAPGTLAELPQHLGVFALGSIGAVCIAFFYSLHILRHRDPLPLQPPPEELMGEVVVPAVIVAAFVGLSLGLAELLGFEKPYWVPISCIAVLQGATLRAVWLRQLQRIVGTFAGLGAVWLLLHFISEPWHLALAIALLTFCVETIIVRHYALAAVFITPLAILLAEASTLGHTNATPLIVARFADTVLGAVIGVAGGFCLHREPLRNWLGRMLGKLAPKR
;
A
#
# COMPACT_ATOMS: atom_id res chain seq x y z
N MET A 1 -50.02 -13.66 -19.45
CA MET A 1 -48.91 -13.04 -20.21
C MET A 1 -47.63 -13.67 -19.69
N PRO A 2 -46.85 -14.39 -20.53
CA PRO A 2 -45.60 -14.97 -20.08
C PRO A 2 -44.59 -13.86 -19.81
N ASP A 3 -43.84 -14.02 -18.73
CA ASP A 3 -42.81 -13.09 -18.25
C ASP A 3 -41.86 -12.71 -19.39
N ALA A 4 -41.81 -11.41 -19.72
CA ALA A 4 -40.86 -10.88 -20.66
C ALA A 4 -39.46 -11.01 -20.03
N GLU A 5 -38.73 -12.06 -20.42
CA GLU A 5 -37.31 -12.22 -20.11
C GLU A 5 -36.58 -10.93 -20.50
N THR A 6 -36.05 -10.22 -19.50
CA THR A 6 -35.18 -9.07 -19.74
C THR A 6 -34.03 -9.52 -20.66
N PRO A 7 -33.84 -8.89 -21.83
CA PRO A 7 -32.85 -9.37 -22.79
C PRO A 7 -31.46 -9.31 -22.14
N ARG A 8 -30.74 -10.44 -22.20
CA ARG A 8 -29.38 -10.53 -21.68
C ARG A 8 -28.54 -9.41 -22.33
N PRO A 9 -27.84 -8.59 -21.53
CA PRO A 9 -27.09 -7.47 -22.06
C PRO A 9 -26.07 -7.95 -23.08
N SER A 10 -26.00 -7.27 -24.23
CA SER A 10 -25.04 -7.60 -25.29
C SER A 10 -23.60 -7.38 -24.80
N LEU A 11 -22.64 -8.19 -25.26
CA LEU A 11 -21.23 -8.10 -24.89
C LEU A 11 -20.66 -6.65 -24.98
N PRO A 12 -20.97 -5.84 -26.02
CA PRO A 12 -20.51 -4.46 -26.09
C PRO A 12 -21.07 -3.57 -24.98
N SER A 13 -22.32 -3.79 -24.56
CA SER A 13 -22.95 -3.04 -23.48
C SER A 13 -22.33 -3.36 -22.11
N LEU A 14 -21.94 -4.62 -21.91
CA LEU A 14 -21.21 -5.06 -20.71
C LEU A 14 -19.81 -4.44 -20.66
N LEU A 15 -19.07 -4.47 -21.76
CA LEU A 15 -17.74 -3.85 -21.86
C LEU A 15 -17.80 -2.34 -21.64
N ARG A 16 -18.79 -1.66 -22.21
CA ARG A 16 -18.96 -0.20 -22.02
C ARG A 16 -19.26 0.15 -20.56
N ARG A 17 -20.06 -0.67 -19.86
CA ARG A 17 -20.32 -0.50 -18.42
C ARG A 17 -19.07 -0.74 -17.59
N GLU A 18 -18.29 -1.78 -17.89
CA GLU A 18 -17.02 -2.03 -17.20
C GLU A 18 -16.03 -0.86 -17.35
N VAL A 19 -15.86 -0.35 -18.57
CA VAL A 19 -15.01 0.82 -18.80
C VAL A 19 -15.52 2.04 -18.02
N ALA A 20 -16.83 2.29 -18.04
CA ALA A 20 -17.42 3.39 -17.27
C ALA A 20 -17.16 3.23 -15.75
N ASP A 21 -17.34 2.03 -15.20
CA ASP A 21 -17.12 1.74 -13.77
C ASP A 21 -15.64 1.88 -13.37
N VAL A 22 -14.72 1.47 -14.24
CA VAL A 22 -13.27 1.58 -14.01
C VAL A 22 -12.84 3.05 -13.89
N PHE A 23 -13.42 3.94 -14.69
CA PHE A 23 -13.08 5.37 -14.72
C PHE A 23 -14.05 6.25 -13.93
N ALA A 24 -15.10 5.69 -13.31
CA ALA A 24 -16.09 6.44 -12.55
C ALA A 24 -15.44 7.19 -11.37
N GLY A 25 -15.80 8.47 -11.24
CA GLY A 25 -15.34 9.34 -10.16
C GLY A 25 -16.20 9.21 -8.92
N ARG A 26 -15.57 9.44 -7.77
CA ARG A 26 -16.24 9.55 -6.48
C ARG A 26 -16.04 10.94 -5.90
N GLU A 27 -17.09 11.43 -5.25
CA GLU A 27 -16.98 12.64 -4.45
C GLU A 27 -16.07 12.40 -3.25
N SER A 28 -15.36 13.45 -2.83
CA SER A 28 -14.45 13.38 -1.70
C SER A 28 -14.53 14.64 -0.87
N ASP A 29 -14.75 14.46 0.43
CA ASP A 29 -14.65 15.50 1.45
C ASP A 29 -13.20 15.62 1.99
N ARG A 30 -12.19 15.07 1.29
CA ARG A 30 -10.79 15.19 1.73
C ARG A 30 -10.31 16.64 1.55
N PRO A 31 -9.85 17.33 2.61
CA PRO A 31 -9.23 18.65 2.50
C PRO A 31 -7.96 18.57 1.64
N TRP A 32 -7.72 19.58 0.80
CA TRP A 32 -6.57 19.62 -0.12
C TRP A 32 -5.24 19.81 0.62
N GLU A 33 -5.30 20.36 1.83
CA GLU A 33 -4.20 20.58 2.76
C GLU A 33 -3.57 19.24 3.19
N LEU A 34 -4.35 18.15 3.23
CA LEU A 34 -3.84 16.83 3.60
C LEU A 34 -2.91 16.24 2.53
N PRO A 35 -3.29 16.11 1.25
CA PRO A 35 -2.37 15.74 0.19
C PRO A 35 -1.09 16.58 0.16
N PHE A 36 -1.20 17.89 0.40
CA PHE A 36 -0.03 18.77 0.49
C PHE A 36 0.88 18.41 1.67
N ALA A 37 0.32 18.19 2.86
CA ALA A 37 1.07 17.77 4.04
C ALA A 37 1.77 16.41 3.82
N ILE A 38 1.10 15.45 3.16
CA ILE A 38 1.67 14.14 2.84
C ILE A 38 2.82 14.27 1.83
N ALA A 39 2.63 15.09 0.79
CA ALA A 39 3.67 15.38 -0.21
C ALA A 39 4.88 16.09 0.38
N LEU A 40 4.66 17.03 1.31
CA LEU A 40 5.74 17.69 2.03
C LEU A 40 6.50 16.69 2.92
N ALA A 41 5.78 15.82 3.62
CA ALA A 41 6.38 14.79 4.49
C ALA A 41 7.25 13.80 3.70
N SER A 42 6.82 13.38 2.51
CA SER A 42 7.56 12.44 1.67
C SER A 42 8.68 13.10 0.87
N GLY A 43 8.43 14.30 0.34
CA GLY A 43 9.38 15.00 -0.51
C GLY A 43 10.60 15.54 0.24
N MET A 44 10.42 16.08 1.45
CA MET A 44 11.51 16.70 2.21
C MET A 44 12.67 15.74 2.52
N PRO A 45 12.45 14.49 2.98
CA PRO A 45 13.54 13.55 3.19
C PRO A 45 14.37 13.28 1.93
N VAL A 46 13.73 13.15 0.77
CA VAL A 46 14.45 12.96 -0.51
C VAL A 46 15.24 14.21 -0.87
N LEU A 47 14.68 15.40 -0.68
CA LEU A 47 15.38 16.66 -0.92
C LEU A 47 16.62 16.77 -0.03
N VAL A 48 16.49 16.46 1.27
CA VAL A 48 17.63 16.44 2.20
C VAL A 48 18.66 15.41 1.75
N GLY A 49 18.24 14.20 1.39
CA GLY A 49 19.11 13.16 0.83
C GLY A 49 19.85 13.62 -0.42
N ALA A 50 19.17 14.32 -1.33
CA ALA A 50 19.76 14.91 -2.52
C ALA A 50 20.81 15.98 -2.20
N LEU A 51 20.56 16.82 -1.19
CA LEU A 51 21.49 17.88 -0.78
C LEU A 51 22.76 17.34 -0.10
N ILE A 52 22.65 16.22 0.61
CA ILE A 52 23.80 15.59 1.29
C ILE A 52 24.49 14.51 0.44
N GLY A 53 24.00 14.25 -0.78
CA GLY A 53 24.53 13.21 -1.67
C GLY A 53 24.07 11.77 -1.35
N GLU A 54 23.17 11.59 -0.39
CA GLU A 54 22.66 10.29 0.09
C GLU A 54 21.19 10.08 -0.30
N ILE A 55 20.90 10.06 -1.61
CA ILE A 55 19.53 9.90 -2.14
C ILE A 55 18.86 8.61 -1.64
N GLY A 56 19.63 7.52 -1.52
CA GLY A 56 19.12 6.24 -1.01
C GLY A 56 18.54 6.36 0.40
N PHE A 57 19.24 7.06 1.30
CA PHE A 57 18.72 7.36 2.63
C PHE A 57 17.55 8.34 2.60
N GLY A 58 17.57 9.33 1.71
CA GLY A 58 16.42 10.22 1.49
C GLY A 58 15.15 9.46 1.10
N ALA A 59 15.25 8.49 0.19
CA ALA A 59 14.14 7.65 -0.23
C ALA A 59 13.66 6.71 0.89
N LEU A 60 14.59 6.08 1.63
CA LEU A 60 14.25 5.26 2.79
C LEU A 60 13.52 6.07 3.87
N ALA A 61 14.00 7.28 4.17
CA ALA A 61 13.34 8.20 5.09
C ALA A 61 11.95 8.64 4.55
N SER A 62 11.80 8.84 3.23
CA SER A 62 10.49 9.12 2.62
C SER A 62 9.50 7.97 2.80
N ILE A 63 9.94 6.71 2.74
CA ILE A 63 9.07 5.56 3.05
C ILE A 63 8.61 5.61 4.51
N GLY A 64 9.50 5.97 5.45
CA GLY A 64 9.12 6.21 6.85
C GLY A 64 8.16 7.38 7.02
N ALA A 65 8.32 8.43 6.21
CA ALA A 65 7.44 9.58 6.24
C ALA A 65 6.00 9.26 5.75
N MET A 66 5.80 8.18 4.98
CA MET A 66 4.46 7.73 4.57
C MET A 66 3.54 7.35 5.75
N THR A 67 4.06 7.23 6.97
CA THR A 67 3.27 7.03 8.18
C THR A 67 2.16 8.08 8.37
N ILE A 68 2.34 9.29 7.83
CA ILE A 68 1.33 10.36 7.84
C ILE A 68 0.01 9.97 7.14
N VAL A 69 -0.01 9.01 6.21
CA VAL A 69 -1.24 8.57 5.54
C VAL A 69 -2.22 7.88 6.50
N TYR A 70 -1.73 7.44 7.67
CA TYR A 70 -2.54 6.84 8.73
C TYR A 70 -3.16 7.86 9.69
N LEU A 71 -3.08 9.15 9.37
CA LEU A 71 -3.64 10.22 10.20
C LEU A 71 -5.19 10.14 10.24
N PRO A 72 -5.80 9.78 11.38
CA PRO A 72 -7.25 9.65 11.50
C PRO A 72 -7.94 11.01 11.56
N ARG A 73 -9.26 11.02 11.32
CA ARG A 73 -10.12 12.21 11.47
C ARG A 73 -10.65 12.38 12.90
N THR A 74 -9.81 12.13 13.91
CA THR A 74 -10.19 12.15 15.33
C THR A 74 -9.58 13.34 16.07
N ARG A 75 -9.71 13.36 17.40
CA ARG A 75 -9.06 14.32 18.30
C ARG A 75 -7.53 14.27 18.20
N LEU A 76 -6.87 15.38 18.53
CA LEU A 76 -5.43 15.60 18.34
C LEU A 76 -4.55 14.53 19.00
N ASP A 77 -4.86 14.16 20.23
CA ASP A 77 -4.20 13.10 20.99
C ASP A 77 -4.19 11.78 20.23
N LEU A 78 -5.37 11.34 19.79
CA LEU A 78 -5.55 10.08 19.06
C LEU A 78 -4.91 10.11 17.67
N ARG A 79 -4.90 11.29 17.02
CA ARG A 79 -4.19 11.48 15.75
C ARG A 79 -2.71 11.21 15.89
N MET A 80 -2.07 11.79 16.91
CA MET A 80 -0.64 11.64 17.12
C MET A 80 -0.30 10.22 17.56
N VAL A 81 -1.08 9.62 18.47
CA VAL A 81 -0.91 8.22 18.87
C VAL A 81 -1.02 7.29 17.67
N ALA A 82 -1.99 7.51 16.77
CA ALA A 82 -2.16 6.69 15.57
C ALA A 82 -0.96 6.77 14.62
N VAL A 83 -0.48 7.98 14.29
CA VAL A 83 0.68 8.15 13.40
C VAL A 83 1.97 7.60 14.04
N MET A 84 2.18 7.84 15.34
CA MET A 84 3.34 7.30 16.07
C MET A 84 3.30 5.77 16.15
N SER A 85 2.12 5.19 16.40
CA SER A 85 1.93 3.74 16.41
C SER A 85 2.14 3.14 15.03
N ALA A 86 1.64 3.79 13.97
CA ALA A 86 1.91 3.40 12.59
C ALA A 86 3.40 3.48 12.26
N ALA A 87 4.12 4.51 12.71
CA ALA A 87 5.56 4.63 12.56
C ALA A 87 6.32 3.49 13.22
N CYS A 88 6.06 3.21 14.50
CA CYS A 88 6.68 2.09 15.21
C CYS A 88 6.38 0.75 14.52
N ALA A 89 5.13 0.52 14.11
CA ALA A 89 4.74 -0.71 13.45
C ALA A 89 5.37 -0.86 12.05
N MET A 90 5.41 0.20 11.23
CA MET A 90 6.04 0.18 9.91
C MET A 90 7.56 -0.04 10.01
N MET A 91 8.20 0.57 11.00
CA MET A 91 9.63 0.36 11.30
C MET A 91 9.92 -1.08 11.74
N ALA A 92 9.08 -1.65 12.61
CA ALA A 92 9.16 -3.06 13.00
C ALA A 92 8.96 -3.98 11.78
N CYS A 93 7.98 -3.69 10.92
CA CYS A 93 7.75 -4.43 9.68
C CYS A 93 8.98 -4.40 8.77
N TYR A 94 9.64 -3.24 8.61
CA TYR A 94 10.89 -3.12 7.85
C TYR A 94 12.02 -3.98 8.45
N ALA A 95 12.19 -3.95 9.78
CA ALA A 95 13.16 -4.79 10.47
C ALA A 95 12.89 -6.29 10.29
N PHE A 96 11.65 -6.73 10.39
CA PHE A 96 11.25 -8.12 10.11
C PHE A 96 11.51 -8.49 8.65
N GLY A 97 11.26 -7.56 7.72
CA GLY A 97 11.61 -7.71 6.31
C GLY A 97 13.09 -8.04 6.13
N GLN A 98 13.97 -7.26 6.75
CA GLN A 98 15.43 -7.44 6.67
C GLN A 98 15.91 -8.81 7.18
N ILE A 99 15.19 -9.45 8.12
CA ILE A 99 15.47 -10.85 8.49
C ILE A 99 15.27 -11.79 7.30
N GLY A 100 14.25 -11.55 6.48
CA GLY A 100 14.02 -12.27 5.23
C GLY A 100 15.10 -12.01 4.17
N HIS A 101 15.75 -10.84 4.18
CA HIS A 101 16.90 -10.60 3.31
C HIS A 101 18.05 -11.57 3.64
N VAL A 102 18.35 -11.70 4.94
CA VAL A 102 19.42 -12.55 5.50
C VAL A 102 19.10 -14.03 5.39
N VAL A 103 17.84 -14.41 5.64
CA VAL A 103 17.37 -15.80 5.62
C VAL A 103 16.29 -15.92 4.53
N PRO A 104 16.67 -16.19 3.27
CA PRO A 104 15.72 -16.23 2.15
C PRO A 104 14.54 -17.17 2.38
N ALA A 105 14.77 -18.33 2.99
CA ALA A 105 13.72 -19.30 3.32
C ALA A 105 12.66 -18.75 4.30
N ALA A 106 12.99 -17.70 5.07
CA ALA A 106 12.07 -17.07 6.01
C ALA A 106 11.22 -15.94 5.37
N ARG A 107 11.52 -15.48 4.14
CA ARG A 107 10.83 -14.35 3.50
C ARG A 107 9.32 -14.55 3.43
N VAL A 108 8.88 -15.62 2.78
CA VAL A 108 7.47 -15.94 2.61
C VAL A 108 6.72 -16.05 3.94
N PRO A 109 7.16 -16.87 4.92
CA PRO A 109 6.46 -16.96 6.20
C PRO A 109 6.48 -15.65 7.00
N LEU A 110 7.57 -14.86 6.95
CA LEU A 110 7.64 -13.57 7.63
C LEU A 110 6.67 -12.56 7.02
N ILE A 111 6.62 -12.44 5.69
CA ILE A 111 5.70 -11.53 5.00
C ILE A 111 4.24 -11.95 5.23
N ALA A 112 3.94 -13.25 5.24
CA ALA A 112 2.61 -13.75 5.60
C ALA A 112 2.25 -13.44 7.06
N ALA A 113 3.19 -13.60 7.99
CA ALA A 113 2.98 -13.27 9.40
C ALA A 113 2.77 -11.76 9.62
N VAL A 114 3.55 -10.91 8.96
CA VAL A 114 3.33 -9.45 8.97
C VAL A 114 1.94 -9.14 8.43
N ALA A 115 1.57 -9.67 7.27
CA ALA A 115 0.25 -9.45 6.66
C ALA A 115 -0.88 -9.90 7.59
N LEU A 116 -0.72 -11.02 8.31
CA LEU A 116 -1.68 -11.50 9.31
C LEU A 116 -1.84 -10.47 10.44
N LEU A 117 -0.75 -10.13 11.11
CA LEU A 117 -0.76 -9.29 12.32
C LEU A 117 -1.25 -7.88 12.02
N VAL A 118 -0.75 -7.26 10.94
CA VAL A 118 -1.13 -5.88 10.59
C VAL A 118 -2.54 -5.82 10.02
N THR A 119 -3.03 -6.86 9.34
CA THR A 119 -4.44 -6.94 8.93
C THR A 119 -5.35 -7.11 10.14
N MET A 120 -4.98 -7.96 11.11
CA MET A 120 -5.72 -8.07 12.37
C MET A 120 -5.78 -6.73 13.10
N ALA A 121 -4.65 -6.06 13.27
CA ALA A 121 -4.58 -4.76 13.93
C ALA A 121 -5.41 -3.69 13.19
N CYS A 122 -5.23 -3.56 11.88
CA CYS A 122 -5.98 -2.58 11.07
C CYS A 122 -7.49 -2.84 11.14
N ARG A 123 -7.93 -4.10 11.11
CA ARG A 123 -9.36 -4.43 11.20
C ARG A 123 -9.93 -4.23 12.59
N TYR A 124 -9.17 -4.58 13.64
CA TYR A 124 -9.57 -4.36 15.03
C TYR A 124 -9.73 -2.87 15.35
N TYR A 125 -8.76 -2.05 14.96
CA TYR A 125 -8.80 -0.59 15.15
C TYR A 125 -9.58 0.17 14.07
N ARG A 126 -10.22 -0.55 13.13
CA ARG A 126 -10.98 0.01 11.99
C ARG A 126 -10.20 1.10 11.23
N VAL A 127 -8.91 0.84 11.03
CA VAL A 127 -8.02 1.70 10.24
C VAL A 127 -8.55 1.72 8.80
N GLY A 128 -8.91 2.93 8.34
CA GLY A 128 -9.39 3.13 6.97
C GLY A 128 -8.31 2.88 5.91
N PRO A 129 -8.65 2.98 4.62
CA PRO A 129 -7.67 2.89 3.54
C PRO A 129 -6.50 3.88 3.78
N PRO A 130 -5.23 3.45 3.63
CA PRO A 130 -4.77 2.26 2.91
C PRO A 130 -4.72 0.94 3.71
N GLY A 131 -5.17 0.92 4.97
CA GLY A 131 -5.25 -0.29 5.78
C GLY A 131 -3.87 -0.96 5.97
N PRO A 132 -3.73 -2.29 5.81
CA PRO A 132 -2.46 -3.00 6.02
C PRO A 132 -1.36 -2.74 4.96
N LEU A 133 -1.66 -2.00 3.89
CA LEU A 133 -0.83 -1.93 2.69
C LEU A 133 0.60 -1.42 2.94
N PHE A 134 0.77 -0.26 3.59
CA PHE A 134 2.10 0.32 3.76
C PHE A 134 2.95 -0.49 4.74
N PHE A 135 2.35 -1.16 5.73
CA PHE A 135 3.07 -2.07 6.64
C PHE A 135 3.63 -3.29 5.90
N VAL A 136 2.83 -3.94 5.05
CA VAL A 136 3.29 -5.06 4.23
C VAL A 136 4.31 -4.59 3.19
N MET A 137 4.12 -3.39 2.63
CA MET A 137 5.08 -2.79 1.71
C MET A 137 6.44 -2.56 2.36
N THR A 138 6.52 -2.00 3.58
CA THR A 138 7.81 -1.80 4.24
C THR A 138 8.50 -3.11 4.58
N ALA A 139 7.76 -4.14 4.99
CA ALA A 139 8.32 -5.47 5.18
C ALA A 139 8.84 -6.08 3.87
N ALA A 140 8.07 -5.98 2.78
CA ALA A 140 8.46 -6.51 1.48
C ALA A 140 9.69 -5.78 0.93
N ILE A 141 9.74 -4.44 1.02
CA ILE A 141 10.92 -3.67 0.64
C ILE A 141 12.11 -4.09 1.51
N GLY A 142 11.96 -4.19 2.82
CA GLY A 142 13.02 -4.63 3.73
C GLY A 142 13.57 -6.03 3.40
N ALA A 143 12.74 -6.95 2.88
CA ALA A 143 13.17 -8.30 2.51
C ALA A 143 14.04 -8.39 1.25
N TYR A 144 13.99 -7.37 0.39
CA TYR A 144 14.76 -7.31 -0.87
C TYR A 144 15.68 -6.10 -0.96
N ALA A 145 15.65 -5.19 0.02
CA ALA A 145 16.57 -4.08 0.12
C ALA A 145 17.98 -4.59 0.42
N PRO A 146 19.00 -4.14 -0.32
CA PRO A 146 20.37 -4.55 -0.06
C PRO A 146 20.82 -4.05 1.33
N GLY A 147 21.53 -4.90 2.07
CA GLY A 147 22.18 -4.49 3.29
C GLY A 147 22.61 -5.65 4.17
N THR A 148 23.40 -5.35 5.20
CA THR A 148 23.82 -6.31 6.22
C THR A 148 23.10 -6.06 7.55
N LEU A 149 23.12 -7.02 8.48
CA LEU A 149 22.58 -6.79 9.82
C LEU A 149 23.29 -5.64 10.57
N ALA A 150 24.55 -5.35 10.21
CA ALA A 150 25.30 -4.26 10.81
C ALA A 150 24.78 -2.88 10.40
N GLU A 151 24.19 -2.77 9.21
CA GLU A 151 23.60 -1.53 8.68
C GLU A 151 22.14 -1.35 9.13
N LEU A 152 21.52 -2.39 9.70
CA LEU A 152 20.13 -2.36 10.16
C LEU A 152 19.86 -1.19 11.13
N PRO A 153 20.69 -0.91 12.15
CA PRO A 153 20.48 0.25 13.03
C PRO A 153 20.48 1.58 12.27
N GLN A 154 21.35 1.74 11.26
CA GLN A 154 21.40 2.94 10.43
C GLN A 154 20.15 3.07 9.57
N HIS A 155 19.73 2.00 8.90
CA HIS A 155 18.50 1.99 8.10
C HIS A 155 17.26 2.31 8.94
N LEU A 156 17.15 1.71 10.14
CA LEU A 156 16.06 2.01 11.07
C LEU A 156 16.14 3.44 11.60
N GLY A 157 17.33 3.97 11.86
CA GLY A 157 17.54 5.37 12.25
C GLY A 157 17.06 6.35 11.17
N VAL A 158 17.46 6.13 9.92
CA VAL A 158 17.02 6.93 8.77
C VAL A 158 15.50 6.84 8.57
N PHE A 159 14.93 5.63 8.66
CA PHE A 159 13.49 5.42 8.60
C PHE A 159 12.76 6.17 9.72
N ALA A 160 13.30 6.12 10.94
CA ALA A 160 12.77 6.83 12.10
C ALA A 160 12.82 8.35 11.93
N LEU A 161 13.89 8.91 11.36
CA LEU A 161 13.99 10.35 11.07
C LEU A 161 12.89 10.81 10.12
N GLY A 162 12.62 10.05 9.04
CA GLY A 162 11.50 10.31 8.15
C GLY A 162 10.14 10.24 8.86
N SER A 163 9.97 9.26 9.74
CA SER A 163 8.76 9.09 10.54
C SER A 163 8.55 10.24 11.55
N ILE A 164 9.62 10.71 12.19
CA ILE A 164 9.60 11.87 13.09
C ILE A 164 9.18 13.13 12.31
N GLY A 165 9.76 13.34 11.11
CA GLY A 165 9.36 14.43 10.21
C GLY A 165 7.87 14.38 9.88
N ALA A 166 7.35 13.21 9.55
CA ALA A 166 5.92 12.99 9.31
C ALA A 166 5.05 13.27 10.54
N VAL A 167 5.47 12.85 11.74
CA VAL A 167 4.75 13.16 12.99
C VAL A 167 4.73 14.67 13.25
N CYS A 168 5.84 15.37 13.06
CA CYS A 168 5.91 16.83 13.20
C CYS A 168 4.96 17.54 12.22
N ILE A 169 4.97 17.16 10.94
CA ILE A 169 4.09 17.74 9.92
C ILE A 169 2.63 17.41 10.23
N ALA A 170 2.35 16.16 10.63
CA ALA A 170 1.02 15.73 11.04
C ALA A 170 0.52 16.54 12.24
N PHE A 171 1.38 16.88 13.19
CA PHE A 171 1.04 17.71 14.34
C PHE A 171 0.63 19.12 13.92
N PHE A 172 1.47 19.82 13.14
CA PHE A 172 1.15 21.18 12.68
C PHE A 172 -0.08 21.21 11.76
N TYR A 173 -0.20 20.25 10.85
CA TYR A 173 -1.40 20.07 10.04
C TYR A 173 -2.64 19.82 10.92
N SER A 174 -2.52 19.01 11.98
CA SER A 174 -3.63 18.72 12.89
C SER A 174 -4.07 19.97 13.67
N LEU A 175 -3.13 20.81 14.11
CA LEU A 175 -3.45 22.10 14.74
C LEU A 175 -4.19 23.05 13.78
N HIS A 176 -3.84 23.02 12.50
CA HIS A 176 -4.50 23.84 11.48
C HIS A 176 -5.91 23.31 11.16
N ILE A 177 -6.05 22.03 10.82
CA ILE A 177 -7.31 21.48 10.33
C ILE A 177 -8.38 21.39 11.44
N LEU A 178 -7.99 21.11 12.68
CA LEU A 178 -8.92 21.02 13.81
C LEU A 178 -9.47 22.39 14.26
N ARG A 179 -8.92 23.51 13.76
CA ARG A 179 -9.53 24.84 13.92
C ARG A 179 -10.70 25.07 12.96
N HIS A 180 -10.74 24.32 11.87
CA HIS A 180 -11.70 24.53 10.78
C HIS A 180 -12.69 23.37 10.63
N ARG A 181 -12.39 22.20 11.20
CA ARG A 181 -13.19 20.99 11.09
C ARG A 181 -13.23 20.24 12.41
N ASP A 182 -14.43 19.88 12.83
CA ASP A 182 -14.63 19.10 14.05
C ASP A 182 -14.11 17.65 13.90
N PRO A 183 -13.55 17.08 14.97
CA PRO A 183 -13.14 15.69 14.98
C PRO A 183 -14.36 14.75 14.91
N LEU A 184 -14.22 13.65 14.17
CA LEU A 184 -15.22 12.58 14.14
C LEU A 184 -15.13 11.69 15.38
N PRO A 185 -16.27 11.11 15.82
CA PRO A 185 -16.28 10.19 16.94
C PRO A 185 -15.50 8.91 16.62
N LEU A 186 -14.97 8.28 17.66
CA LEU A 186 -14.32 6.98 17.55
C LEU A 186 -15.33 5.91 17.17
N GLN A 187 -14.95 5.06 16.20
CA GLN A 187 -15.74 3.88 15.89
C GLN A 187 -15.48 2.79 16.95
N PRO A 188 -16.52 2.11 17.43
CA PRO A 188 -16.34 0.99 18.36
C PRO A 188 -15.56 -0.15 17.69
N PRO A 189 -14.83 -0.96 18.47
CA PRO A 189 -14.18 -2.15 17.95
C PRO A 189 -15.21 -3.13 17.35
N PRO A 190 -14.80 -4.04 16.44
CA PRO A 190 -15.65 -5.10 15.92
C PRO A 190 -16.30 -5.93 17.03
N GLU A 191 -17.57 -6.29 16.87
CA GLU A 191 -18.30 -7.11 17.84
C GLU A 191 -17.90 -8.58 17.72
N GLU A 192 -17.76 -9.09 16.49
CA GLU A 192 -17.39 -10.48 16.24
C GLU A 192 -15.92 -10.61 15.77
N LEU A 193 -14.99 -10.69 16.73
CA LEU A 193 -13.55 -10.77 16.44
C LEU A 193 -13.17 -11.89 15.46
N MET A 194 -13.77 -13.07 15.60
CA MET A 194 -13.42 -14.21 14.75
C MET A 194 -13.80 -13.96 13.28
N GLY A 195 -15.07 -13.63 13.03
CA GLY A 195 -15.59 -13.41 11.68
C GLY A 195 -15.14 -12.11 11.03
N GLU A 196 -14.99 -11.03 11.80
CA GLU A 196 -14.67 -9.70 11.27
C GLU A 196 -13.17 -9.40 11.23
N VAL A 197 -12.35 -10.00 12.09
CA VAL A 197 -10.91 -9.68 12.21
C VAL A 197 -10.05 -10.87 11.81
N VAL A 198 -10.18 -12.00 12.52
CA VAL A 198 -9.25 -13.13 12.40
C VAL A 198 -9.38 -13.83 11.05
N VAL A 199 -10.59 -14.24 10.67
CA VAL A 199 -10.82 -14.98 9.41
C VAL A 199 -10.36 -14.16 8.18
N PRO A 200 -10.74 -12.88 8.02
CA PRO A 200 -10.21 -12.03 6.95
C PRO A 200 -8.69 -11.92 6.96
N ALA A 201 -8.08 -11.74 8.13
CA ALA A 201 -6.63 -11.60 8.24
C ALA A 201 -5.88 -12.87 7.85
N VAL A 202 -6.40 -14.06 8.21
CA VAL A 202 -5.84 -15.35 7.78
C VAL A 202 -5.91 -15.51 6.28
N ILE A 203 -7.03 -15.15 5.65
CA ILE A 203 -7.17 -15.20 4.19
C ILE A 203 -6.18 -14.24 3.54
N VAL A 204 -6.12 -12.97 3.99
CA VAL A 204 -5.18 -11.98 3.45
C VAL A 204 -3.73 -12.47 3.59
N ALA A 205 -3.34 -12.96 4.76
CA ALA A 205 -2.01 -13.50 5.01
C ALA A 205 -1.64 -14.66 4.08
N ALA A 206 -2.58 -15.61 3.91
CA ALA A 206 -2.37 -16.76 3.03
C ALA A 206 -2.16 -16.34 1.58
N PHE A 207 -2.97 -15.43 1.04
CA PHE A 207 -2.85 -14.99 -0.36
C PHE A 207 -1.67 -14.04 -0.59
N VAL A 208 -1.32 -13.22 0.39
CA VAL A 208 -0.10 -12.39 0.34
C VAL A 208 1.15 -13.26 0.35
N GLY A 209 1.23 -14.24 1.27
CA GLY A 209 2.32 -15.21 1.31
C GLY A 209 2.41 -16.06 0.05
N LEU A 210 1.27 -16.61 -0.41
CA LEU A 210 1.18 -17.38 -1.66
C LEU A 210 1.66 -16.56 -2.86
N SER A 211 1.31 -15.27 -2.92
CA SER A 211 1.73 -14.41 -4.02
C SER A 211 3.24 -14.24 -4.09
N LEU A 212 3.89 -14.03 -2.95
CA LEU A 212 5.34 -13.93 -2.88
C LEU A 212 6.01 -15.26 -3.20
N GLY A 213 5.52 -16.35 -2.60
CA GLY A 213 6.08 -17.69 -2.82
C GLY A 213 5.97 -18.15 -4.27
N LEU A 214 4.84 -17.89 -4.94
CA LEU A 214 4.69 -18.20 -6.37
C LEU A 214 5.64 -17.35 -7.23
N ALA A 215 5.85 -16.09 -6.89
CA ALA A 215 6.79 -15.26 -7.63
C ALA A 215 8.24 -15.75 -7.51
N GLU A 216 8.66 -16.15 -6.30
CA GLU A 216 9.99 -16.75 -6.09
C GLU A 216 10.14 -18.09 -6.82
N LEU A 217 9.09 -18.94 -6.82
CA LEU A 217 9.08 -20.21 -7.55
C LEU A 217 9.14 -20.03 -9.07
N LEU A 218 8.56 -18.94 -9.59
CA LEU A 218 8.64 -18.56 -11.01
C LEU A 218 9.97 -17.91 -11.39
N GLY A 219 10.90 -17.74 -10.44
CA GLY A 219 12.24 -17.21 -10.69
C GLY A 219 12.32 -15.68 -10.78
N PHE A 220 11.37 -14.96 -10.18
CA PHE A 220 11.43 -13.49 -10.15
C PHE A 220 12.55 -13.03 -9.20
N GLU A 221 13.40 -12.11 -9.63
CA GLU A 221 14.60 -11.72 -8.86
C GLU A 221 14.28 -10.93 -7.58
N LYS A 222 13.39 -9.91 -7.69
CA LYS A 222 12.99 -9.03 -6.58
C LYS A 222 11.48 -8.78 -6.58
N PRO A 223 10.63 -9.81 -6.34
CA PRO A 223 9.18 -9.72 -6.47
C PRO A 223 8.47 -9.00 -5.32
N TYR A 224 9.08 -7.98 -4.71
CA TYR A 224 8.52 -7.30 -3.54
C TYR A 224 7.18 -6.59 -3.83
N TRP A 225 6.84 -6.29 -5.10
CA TRP A 225 5.56 -5.69 -5.46
C TRP A 225 4.44 -6.68 -5.73
N VAL A 226 4.73 -7.97 -5.85
CA VAL A 226 3.71 -9.02 -5.98
C VAL A 226 2.81 -9.05 -4.72
N PRO A 227 3.33 -9.19 -3.49
CA PRO A 227 2.51 -9.16 -2.28
C PRO A 227 1.83 -7.80 -2.05
N ILE A 228 2.48 -6.69 -2.43
CA ILE A 228 1.89 -5.35 -2.34
C ILE A 228 0.69 -5.21 -3.29
N SER A 229 0.78 -5.77 -4.50
CA SER A 229 -0.31 -5.75 -5.46
C SER A 229 -1.45 -6.66 -5.07
N CYS A 230 -1.14 -7.84 -4.52
CA CYS A 230 -2.11 -8.75 -3.93
C CYS A 230 -2.92 -8.07 -2.81
N ILE A 231 -2.23 -7.51 -1.80
CA ILE A 231 -2.92 -6.88 -0.66
C ILE A 231 -3.69 -5.63 -1.08
N ALA A 232 -3.20 -4.87 -2.06
CA ALA A 232 -3.89 -3.71 -2.57
C ALA A 232 -5.23 -4.10 -3.20
N VAL A 233 -5.26 -5.14 -4.03
CA VAL A 233 -6.51 -5.65 -4.65
C VAL A 233 -7.49 -6.17 -3.59
N LEU A 234 -6.98 -6.84 -2.55
CA LEU A 234 -7.78 -7.35 -1.43
C LEU A 234 -8.44 -6.28 -0.54
N GLN A 235 -8.08 -4.99 -0.69
CA GLN A 235 -8.75 -3.90 0.04
C GLN A 235 -10.17 -3.57 -0.50
N GLY A 236 -10.65 -4.27 -1.54
CA GLY A 236 -12.00 -4.09 -2.06
C GLY A 236 -13.07 -4.53 -1.05
N ALA A 237 -13.99 -3.63 -0.70
CA ALA A 237 -15.07 -3.93 0.26
C ALA A 237 -16.05 -5.02 -0.24
N THR A 238 -16.22 -5.15 -1.56
CA THR A 238 -17.04 -6.17 -2.22
C THR A 238 -16.24 -6.90 -3.28
N LEU A 239 -16.70 -8.08 -3.70
CA LEU A 239 -16.08 -8.81 -4.79
C LEU A 239 -16.03 -7.98 -6.09
N ARG A 240 -17.08 -7.20 -6.36
CA ARG A 240 -17.11 -6.23 -7.49
C ARG A 240 -16.03 -5.16 -7.33
N ALA A 241 -15.82 -4.64 -6.12
CA ALA A 241 -14.76 -3.67 -5.86
C ALA A 241 -13.36 -4.28 -6.01
N VAL A 242 -13.17 -5.55 -5.60
CA VAL A 242 -11.92 -6.31 -5.83
C VAL A 242 -11.65 -6.45 -7.33
N TRP A 243 -12.68 -6.87 -8.10
CA TRP A 243 -12.59 -7.00 -9.56
C TRP A 243 -12.27 -5.68 -10.26
N LEU A 244 -12.97 -4.59 -9.91
CA LEU A 244 -12.67 -3.28 -10.49
C LEU A 244 -11.27 -2.81 -10.10
N ARG A 245 -10.86 -3.01 -8.84
CA ARG A 245 -9.55 -2.56 -8.36
C ARG A 245 -8.40 -3.26 -9.07
N GLN A 246 -8.50 -4.55 -9.39
CA GLN A 246 -7.46 -5.22 -10.18
C GLN A 246 -7.32 -4.61 -11.59
N LEU A 247 -8.44 -4.29 -12.26
CA LEU A 247 -8.43 -3.71 -13.61
C LEU A 247 -7.82 -2.32 -13.56
N GLN A 248 -8.28 -1.50 -12.62
CA GLN A 248 -7.74 -0.16 -12.37
C GLN A 248 -6.24 -0.20 -12.05
N ARG A 249 -5.78 -1.18 -11.28
CA ARG A 249 -4.36 -1.34 -10.94
C ARG A 249 -3.54 -1.77 -12.14
N ILE A 250 -3.96 -2.77 -12.92
CA ILE A 250 -3.23 -3.26 -14.11
C ILE A 250 -3.17 -2.16 -15.19
N VAL A 251 -4.31 -1.55 -15.53
CA VAL A 251 -4.39 -0.49 -16.55
C VAL A 251 -3.64 0.76 -16.09
N GLY A 252 -3.83 1.16 -14.83
CA GLY A 252 -3.13 2.30 -14.26
C GLY A 252 -1.62 2.09 -14.22
N THR A 253 -1.15 0.90 -13.84
CA THR A 253 0.28 0.57 -13.87
C THR A 253 0.83 0.57 -15.28
N PHE A 254 0.15 -0.02 -16.26
CA PHE A 254 0.59 0.04 -17.65
C PHE A 254 0.78 1.49 -18.14
N ALA A 255 -0.21 2.36 -17.92
CA ALA A 255 -0.09 3.77 -18.27
C ALA A 255 1.00 4.49 -17.45
N GLY A 256 1.12 4.17 -16.16
CA GLY A 256 2.13 4.72 -15.27
C GLY A 256 3.56 4.34 -15.65
N LEU A 257 3.77 3.15 -16.21
CA LEU A 257 5.08 2.74 -16.75
C LEU A 257 5.47 3.56 -17.99
N GLY A 258 4.50 3.95 -18.82
CA GLY A 258 4.72 4.94 -19.88
C GLY A 258 5.10 6.31 -19.32
N ALA A 259 4.45 6.74 -18.23
CA ALA A 259 4.79 7.98 -17.54
C ALA A 259 6.19 7.94 -16.90
N VAL A 260 6.62 6.80 -16.35
CA VAL A 260 7.99 6.59 -15.85
C VAL A 260 9.00 6.83 -16.97
N TRP A 261 8.79 6.17 -18.12
CA TRP A 261 9.70 6.31 -19.25
C TRP A 261 9.88 7.77 -19.66
N LEU A 262 8.79 8.54 -19.73
CA LEU A 262 8.84 9.97 -20.02
C LEU A 262 9.53 10.77 -18.90
N LEU A 263 9.15 10.53 -17.65
CA LEU A 263 9.62 11.27 -16.49
C LEU A 263 11.13 11.10 -16.25
N LEU A 264 11.68 9.91 -16.55
CA LEU A 264 13.11 9.66 -16.45
C LEU A 264 13.95 10.50 -17.42
N HIS A 265 13.39 11.01 -18.53
CA HIS A 265 14.10 11.96 -19.41
C HIS A 265 14.30 13.34 -18.76
N PHE A 266 13.49 13.68 -17.77
CA PHE A 266 13.54 14.97 -17.07
C PHE A 266 14.30 14.91 -15.74
N ILE A 267 14.52 13.71 -15.20
CA ILE A 267 15.31 13.53 -13.97
C ILE A 267 16.78 13.43 -14.36
N SER A 268 17.46 14.58 -14.38
CA SER A 268 18.91 14.65 -14.58
C SER A 268 19.71 14.92 -13.30
N GLU A 269 19.05 15.42 -12.24
CA GLU A 269 19.71 15.91 -11.03
C GLU A 269 19.00 15.36 -9.78
N PRO A 270 19.72 15.18 -8.66
CA PRO A 270 19.16 14.69 -7.39
C PRO A 270 17.91 15.44 -6.90
N TRP A 271 17.87 16.76 -7.08
CA TRP A 271 16.74 17.59 -6.64
C TRP A 271 15.52 17.47 -7.58
N HIS A 272 15.72 17.12 -8.85
CA HIS A 272 14.60 16.78 -9.77
C HIS A 272 13.82 15.57 -9.25
N LEU A 273 14.53 14.56 -8.71
CA LEU A 273 13.92 13.38 -8.11
C LEU A 273 13.05 13.75 -6.89
N ALA A 274 13.57 14.61 -6.01
CA ALA A 274 12.82 15.07 -4.84
C ALA A 274 11.53 15.82 -5.22
N LEU A 275 11.61 16.73 -6.20
CA LEU A 275 10.44 17.43 -6.72
C LEU A 275 9.44 16.48 -7.40
N ALA A 276 9.92 15.51 -8.18
CA ALA A 276 9.08 14.51 -8.81
C ALA A 276 8.33 13.67 -7.77
N ILE A 277 9.01 13.20 -6.72
CA ILE A 277 8.39 12.42 -5.63
C ILE A 277 7.36 13.26 -4.88
N ALA A 278 7.65 14.52 -4.55
CA ALA A 278 6.70 15.42 -3.91
C ALA A 278 5.45 15.64 -4.77
N LEU A 279 5.64 15.97 -6.06
CA LEU A 279 4.54 16.22 -6.99
C LEU A 279 3.69 14.97 -7.23
N LEU A 280 4.33 13.82 -7.45
CA LEU A 280 3.64 12.55 -7.63
C LEU A 280 2.86 12.16 -6.37
N THR A 281 3.44 12.33 -5.18
CA THR A 281 2.74 12.08 -3.91
C THR A 281 1.51 12.97 -3.79
N PHE A 282 1.65 14.26 -4.10
CA PHE A 282 0.54 15.22 -4.08
C PHE A 282 -0.58 14.79 -5.04
N CYS A 283 -0.23 14.44 -6.28
CA CYS A 283 -1.17 13.95 -7.29
C CYS A 283 -1.88 12.67 -6.82
N VAL A 284 -1.13 11.68 -6.32
CA VAL A 284 -1.67 10.42 -5.80
C VAL A 284 -2.68 10.69 -4.69
N GLU A 285 -2.31 11.45 -3.65
CA GLU A 285 -3.19 11.64 -2.49
C GLU A 285 -4.42 12.51 -2.78
N THR A 286 -4.33 13.37 -3.78
CA THR A 286 -5.45 14.19 -4.28
C THR A 286 -6.43 13.35 -5.12
N ILE A 287 -5.91 12.40 -5.90
CA ILE A 287 -6.70 11.64 -6.87
C ILE A 287 -7.22 10.32 -6.30
N ILE A 288 -6.47 9.64 -5.42
CA ILE A 288 -6.76 8.27 -4.97
C ILE A 288 -8.13 8.10 -4.30
N VAL A 289 -8.61 9.16 -3.65
CA VAL A 289 -9.94 9.19 -3.03
C VAL A 289 -11.09 9.42 -4.02
N ARG A 290 -10.78 9.91 -5.23
CA ARG A 290 -11.76 10.24 -6.29
C ARG A 290 -11.74 9.22 -7.44
N HIS A 291 -10.56 8.89 -7.96
CA HIS A 291 -10.36 8.01 -9.12
C HIS A 291 -9.16 7.09 -8.91
N TYR A 292 -9.40 5.84 -8.50
CA TYR A 292 -8.31 4.90 -8.23
C TYR A 292 -7.50 4.53 -9.49
N ALA A 293 -8.16 4.38 -10.66
CA ALA A 293 -7.47 4.10 -11.92
C ALA A 293 -6.44 5.18 -12.27
N LEU A 294 -6.86 6.45 -12.19
CA LEU A 294 -5.99 7.59 -12.47
C LEU A 294 -4.89 7.71 -11.40
N ALA A 295 -5.21 7.47 -10.13
CA ALA A 295 -4.19 7.44 -9.08
C ALA A 295 -3.14 6.36 -9.33
N ALA A 296 -3.52 5.17 -9.80
CA ALA A 296 -2.60 4.09 -10.12
C ALA A 296 -1.57 4.46 -11.21
N VAL A 297 -1.92 5.38 -12.12
CA VAL A 297 -0.97 5.97 -13.10
C VAL A 297 0.16 6.70 -12.40
N PHE A 298 -0.10 7.42 -11.30
CA PHE A 298 0.90 8.18 -10.54
C PHE A 298 1.57 7.36 -9.43
N ILE A 299 0.88 6.35 -8.88
CA ILE A 299 1.44 5.44 -7.86
C ILE A 299 2.64 4.69 -8.43
N THR A 300 2.56 4.26 -9.69
CA THR A 300 3.61 3.46 -10.33
C THR A 300 4.95 4.20 -10.46
N PRO A 301 5.02 5.42 -11.02
CA PRO A 301 6.25 6.20 -11.01
C PRO A 301 6.70 6.54 -9.59
N LEU A 302 5.81 6.94 -8.68
CA LEU A 302 6.18 7.22 -7.29
C LEU A 302 6.87 6.02 -6.62
N ALA A 303 6.27 4.83 -6.79
CA ALA A 303 6.76 3.56 -6.28
C ALA A 303 8.15 3.22 -6.82
N ILE A 304 8.35 3.36 -8.13
CA ILE A 304 9.64 3.10 -8.78
C ILE A 304 10.69 4.10 -8.30
N LEU A 305 10.37 5.38 -8.27
CA LEU A 305 11.30 6.42 -7.84
C LEU A 305 11.73 6.24 -6.38
N LEU A 306 10.83 5.80 -5.48
CA LEU A 306 11.17 5.54 -4.08
C LEU A 306 11.97 4.25 -3.88
N ALA A 307 11.63 3.18 -4.58
CA ALA A 307 12.27 1.88 -4.38
C ALA A 307 13.64 1.77 -5.06
N GLU A 308 13.84 2.48 -6.17
CA GLU A 308 15.05 2.40 -6.99
C GLU A 308 15.84 3.71 -6.98
N ALA A 309 15.55 4.61 -6.03
CA ALA A 309 16.16 5.94 -5.94
C ALA A 309 17.69 5.94 -6.02
N SER A 310 18.34 4.92 -5.45
CA SER A 310 19.79 4.76 -5.41
C SER A 310 20.39 4.17 -6.70
N THR A 311 19.58 3.56 -7.57
CA THR A 311 20.01 2.89 -8.81
C THR A 311 19.60 3.67 -10.07
N LEU A 312 18.75 4.69 -9.91
CA LEU A 312 18.35 5.62 -10.98
C LEU A 312 19.58 6.33 -11.56
N GLY A 313 19.75 6.23 -12.89
CA GLY A 313 20.87 6.84 -13.64
C GLY A 313 22.00 5.88 -14.03
N HIS A 314 22.10 4.70 -13.41
CA HIS A 314 23.18 3.73 -13.67
C HIS A 314 22.71 2.47 -14.41
N THR A 315 21.40 2.28 -14.55
CA THR A 315 20.81 1.04 -15.07
C THR A 315 19.78 1.30 -16.15
N ASN A 316 19.70 0.43 -17.16
CA ASN A 316 18.63 0.47 -18.16
C ASN A 316 17.27 0.34 -17.46
N ALA A 317 16.35 1.28 -17.70
CA ALA A 317 15.04 1.32 -17.03
C ALA A 317 14.08 0.22 -17.54
N THR A 318 14.31 -0.33 -18.72
CA THR A 318 13.39 -1.28 -19.38
C THR A 318 13.16 -2.59 -18.60
N PRO A 319 14.19 -3.31 -18.12
CA PRO A 319 13.97 -4.53 -17.33
C PRO A 319 13.19 -4.28 -16.05
N LEU A 320 13.45 -3.15 -15.39
CA LEU A 320 12.72 -2.72 -14.19
C LEU A 320 11.24 -2.48 -14.49
N ILE A 321 10.94 -1.81 -15.61
CA ILE A 321 9.57 -1.56 -16.07
C ILE A 321 8.82 -2.88 -16.33
N VAL A 322 9.46 -3.83 -17.01
CA VAL A 322 8.87 -5.15 -17.31
C VAL A 322 8.62 -5.93 -16.02
N ALA A 323 9.61 -5.97 -15.11
CA ALA A 323 9.47 -6.62 -13.80
C ALA A 323 8.30 -6.01 -13.00
N ARG A 324 8.15 -4.69 -12.99
CA ARG A 324 7.04 -4.01 -12.31
C ARG A 324 5.67 -4.38 -12.87
N PHE A 325 5.56 -4.51 -14.19
CA PHE A 325 4.31 -4.95 -14.82
C PHE A 325 3.98 -6.39 -14.44
N ALA A 326 4.96 -7.30 -14.55
CA ALA A 326 4.79 -8.71 -14.20
C ALA A 326 4.41 -8.89 -12.73
N ASP A 327 5.08 -8.18 -11.82
CA ASP A 327 4.78 -8.20 -10.39
C ASP A 327 3.32 -7.78 -10.11
N THR A 328 2.87 -6.73 -10.79
CA THR A 328 1.54 -6.17 -10.62
C THR A 328 0.46 -7.13 -11.13
N VAL A 329 0.67 -7.74 -12.30
CA VAL A 329 -0.27 -8.70 -12.89
C VAL A 329 -0.39 -9.94 -12.01
N LEU A 330 0.74 -10.55 -11.63
CA LEU A 330 0.75 -11.75 -10.78
C LEU A 330 0.07 -11.48 -9.44
N GLY A 331 0.44 -10.38 -8.77
CA GLY A 331 -0.16 -9.99 -7.50
C GLY A 331 -1.65 -9.70 -7.63
N ALA A 332 -2.08 -9.02 -8.70
CA ALA A 332 -3.49 -8.71 -8.93
C ALA A 332 -4.35 -9.96 -9.15
N VAL A 333 -3.87 -10.92 -9.95
CA VAL A 333 -4.55 -12.20 -10.20
C VAL A 333 -4.73 -12.99 -8.91
N ILE A 334 -3.67 -13.10 -8.10
CA ILE A 334 -3.72 -13.81 -6.81
C ILE A 334 -4.61 -13.05 -5.82
N GLY A 335 -4.58 -11.73 -5.83
CA GLY A 335 -5.45 -10.87 -5.03
C GLY A 335 -6.93 -11.07 -5.35
N VAL A 336 -7.29 -11.27 -6.62
CA VAL A 336 -8.67 -11.60 -7.00
C VAL A 336 -9.09 -12.97 -6.49
N ALA A 337 -8.24 -13.99 -6.64
CA ALA A 337 -8.50 -15.31 -6.06
C ALA A 337 -8.72 -15.22 -4.54
N GLY A 338 -7.90 -14.43 -3.85
CA GLY A 338 -8.08 -14.15 -2.42
C GLY A 338 -9.37 -13.39 -2.10
N GLY A 339 -9.79 -12.46 -2.96
CA GLY A 339 -11.05 -11.74 -2.82
C GLY A 339 -12.27 -12.65 -2.98
N PHE A 340 -12.23 -13.60 -3.92
CA PHE A 340 -13.25 -14.63 -4.02
C PHE A 340 -13.35 -15.45 -2.72
N CYS A 341 -12.21 -15.83 -2.12
CA CYS A 341 -12.19 -16.52 -0.84
C CYS A 341 -12.71 -15.64 0.31
N LEU A 342 -12.33 -14.36 0.32
CA LEU A 342 -12.68 -13.40 1.37
C LEU A 342 -14.18 -13.11 1.40
N HIS A 343 -14.85 -13.09 0.25
CA HIS A 343 -16.27 -12.76 0.13
C HIS A 343 -17.17 -14.00 0.04
N ARG A 344 -16.62 -15.22 0.11
CA ARG A 344 -17.39 -16.48 0.08
C ARG A 344 -17.81 -16.91 1.49
N GLU A 345 -19.09 -16.74 1.81
CA GLU A 345 -19.64 -17.06 3.15
C GLU A 345 -19.38 -18.50 3.63
N PRO A 346 -19.58 -19.57 2.82
CA PRO A 346 -19.31 -20.94 3.27
C PRO A 346 -17.87 -21.15 3.75
N LEU A 347 -16.90 -20.53 3.07
CA LEU A 347 -15.48 -20.64 3.41
C LEU A 347 -15.19 -19.89 4.72
N ARG A 348 -15.73 -18.67 4.87
CA ARG A 348 -15.59 -17.89 6.11
C ARG A 348 -16.15 -18.64 7.32
N ASN A 349 -17.34 -19.24 7.17
CA ASN A 349 -17.99 -20.00 8.24
C ASN A 349 -17.22 -21.28 8.60
N TRP A 350 -16.64 -21.94 7.60
CA TRP A 350 -15.78 -23.11 7.84
C TRP A 350 -14.49 -22.73 8.56
N LEU A 351 -13.78 -21.69 8.09
CA LEU A 351 -12.56 -21.19 8.73
C LEU A 351 -12.82 -20.70 10.15
N GLY A 352 -13.90 -19.94 10.37
CA GLY A 352 -14.30 -19.46 11.70
C GLY A 352 -14.52 -20.61 12.67
N ARG A 353 -15.17 -21.70 12.24
CA ARG A 353 -15.34 -22.92 13.06
C ARG A 353 -14.02 -23.63 13.35
N MET A 354 -13.11 -23.72 12.38
CA MET A 354 -11.80 -24.37 12.58
C MET A 354 -10.92 -23.56 13.54
N LEU A 355 -10.81 -22.26 13.32
CA LEU A 355 -10.02 -21.35 14.16
C LEU A 355 -10.63 -21.19 15.57
N GLY A 356 -11.97 -21.22 15.68
CA GLY A 356 -12.66 -21.22 16.97
C GLY A 356 -12.35 -22.43 17.84
N LYS A 357 -11.99 -23.59 17.25
CA LYS A 357 -11.53 -24.76 18.02
C LYS A 357 -10.14 -24.58 18.61
N LEU A 358 -9.30 -23.74 17.99
CA LEU A 358 -7.95 -23.42 18.43
C LEU A 358 -7.91 -22.26 19.43
N ALA A 359 -8.98 -21.48 19.50
CA ALA A 359 -9.09 -20.40 20.47
C ALA A 359 -9.13 -20.99 21.90
N PRO A 360 -8.37 -20.41 22.85
CA PRO A 360 -8.43 -20.86 24.23
C PRO A 360 -9.87 -20.73 24.73
N LYS A 361 -10.40 -21.82 25.31
CA LYS A 361 -11.71 -21.78 25.98
C LYS A 361 -11.60 -20.76 27.11
N ARG A 362 -12.40 -19.70 27.02
CA ARG A 362 -12.50 -18.68 28.07
C ARG A 362 -13.13 -19.26 29.32
#